data_AF-A0AAN8J6Y1-F1
#
_entry.id   AF-A0AAN8J6Y1-F1
#
_cell.length_a   1.000
_cell.length_b   1.000
_cell.length_c   1.000
_cell.angle_alpha   90.00
_cell.angle_beta   90.00
_cell.angle_gamma   90.00
#
_symmetry.space_group_name_H-M   'P 1'
#
loop_
_entity.id
_entity.type
_entity.pdbx_description
1 polymer ?
#
loop_
_entity_poly.entity_id
_entity_poly.type
_entity_poly.pdbx_seq_one_letter_code
_entity_poly.pdbx_strand_id
1 'polypeptide(L)'
;MKYIALLVCCVAITTAQICFYEGKYYHDKEIFYDNDCSQCECLLGNIVCTHLVCINPRCVDYESKNCCWHCPNGNNCPLPESDETIPSDGEFHKTNSTTKCMCPTVDDYSNSNTDPEIQEAVCQNMVGRSKKVEDETCNYNGTVYKNKEVFRTNTCHNCQCIANVIVCKRIECVNPLCVDYTVKDCCWECPNGKNCRAPNGKVIPNDGKFHSINSTTVCECPEIKIELPALSKVYLMDAVCKSKEITSTVPPPPTTELNENDSAKVPTTKVPFYRTTCEPCPDPMKLPAKKLVFKIMSSWIFQLAQSLEKMEDCIF
;
A
#
# COMPACT_ATOMS: atom_id res chain seq x y z
N MET A 1 -35.63 2.16 50.65
CA MET A 1 -35.78 2.21 49.18
C MET A 1 -35.17 3.50 48.60
N LYS A 2 -33.83 3.66 48.60
CA LYS A 2 -33.14 4.82 47.99
C LYS A 2 -31.78 4.49 47.34
N TYR A 3 -31.38 3.22 47.32
CA TYR A 3 -30.04 2.79 46.86
C TYR A 3 -30.01 2.05 45.53
N ILE A 4 -31.14 1.92 44.82
CA ILE A 4 -31.21 1.17 43.56
C ILE A 4 -31.10 2.07 42.32
N ALA A 5 -31.27 3.40 42.46
CA ALA A 5 -31.24 4.32 41.31
C ALA A 5 -29.82 4.75 40.86
N LEU A 6 -28.77 4.39 41.60
CA LEU A 6 -27.39 4.80 41.28
C LEU A 6 -26.57 3.74 40.54
N LEU A 7 -27.13 2.55 40.31
CA LEU A 7 -26.43 1.43 39.67
C LEU A 7 -26.69 1.31 38.15
N VAL A 8 -27.50 2.19 37.57
CA VAL A 8 -27.91 2.11 36.14
C VAL A 8 -27.17 3.13 35.25
N CYS A 9 -26.24 3.92 35.79
CA CYS A 9 -25.38 4.82 34.98
C CYS A 9 -24.00 4.22 34.62
N CYS A 10 -23.66 3.03 35.13
CA CYS A 10 -22.37 2.38 34.83
C CYS A 10 -22.40 1.43 33.61
N VAL A 11 -23.54 1.23 32.97
CA VAL A 11 -23.70 0.22 31.90
C VAL A 11 -24.09 0.89 30.59
N ALA A 12 -23.24 1.80 30.11
CA ALA A 12 -23.12 2.16 28.69
C ALA A 12 -21.96 3.15 28.48
N ILE A 13 -20.84 3.01 29.19
CA ILE A 13 -19.59 3.53 28.63
C ILE A 13 -19.21 2.50 27.59
N THR A 14 -19.75 2.67 26.39
CA THR A 14 -19.17 2.08 25.18
C THR A 14 -17.70 2.44 25.25
N THR A 15 -16.85 1.44 25.49
CA THR A 15 -15.41 1.62 25.57
C THR A 15 -14.99 2.17 24.22
N ALA A 16 -14.90 3.49 24.11
CA ALA A 16 -14.34 4.14 22.95
C ALA A 16 -12.95 3.52 22.81
N GLN A 17 -12.77 2.75 21.75
CA GLN A 17 -11.51 2.09 21.47
C GLN A 17 -10.56 3.21 21.06
N ILE A 18 -9.60 3.49 21.94
CA ILE A 18 -8.59 4.53 21.74
C ILE A 18 -7.27 3.82 21.56
N CYS A 19 -6.50 4.23 20.57
CA CYS A 19 -5.13 3.76 20.39
C CYS A 19 -4.14 4.75 20.98
N PHE A 20 -3.02 4.25 21.51
CA PHE A 20 -1.90 5.07 21.97
C PHE A 20 -0.67 4.80 21.10
N TYR A 21 -0.16 5.83 20.44
CA TYR A 21 0.97 5.75 19.51
C TYR A 21 1.85 6.99 19.61
N GLU A 22 3.16 6.78 19.82
CA GLU A 22 4.17 7.85 20.00
C GLU A 22 3.75 9.00 20.94
N GLY A 23 3.12 8.67 22.08
CA GLY A 23 2.72 9.68 23.05
C GLY A 23 1.43 10.44 22.72
N LYS A 24 0.75 10.08 21.63
CA LYS A 24 -0.55 10.65 21.22
C LYS A 24 -1.66 9.60 21.30
N TYR A 25 -2.89 10.06 21.49
CA TYR A 25 -4.09 9.23 21.52
C TYR A 25 -4.88 9.45 20.23
N TYR A 26 -5.35 8.36 19.63
CA TYR A 26 -6.12 8.35 18.39
C TYR A 26 -7.45 7.63 18.62
N HIS A 27 -8.52 8.15 18.06
CA HIS A 27 -9.84 7.53 18.11
C HIS A 27 -9.94 6.32 17.16
N ASP A 28 -10.83 5.38 17.45
CA ASP A 28 -11.13 4.29 16.52
C ASP A 28 -11.46 4.83 15.12
N LYS A 29 -10.82 4.25 14.10
CA LYS A 29 -10.82 4.61 12.68
C LYS A 29 -10.16 5.95 12.33
N GLU A 30 -9.46 6.59 13.27
CA GLU A 30 -8.67 7.76 12.96
C GLU A 30 -7.44 7.36 12.12
N ILE A 31 -7.26 8.08 11.00
CA ILE A 31 -6.12 7.93 10.10
C ILE A 31 -5.12 9.03 10.39
N PHE A 32 -3.86 8.65 10.57
CA PHE A 32 -2.76 9.59 10.76
C PHE A 32 -1.51 9.13 10.00
N TYR A 33 -0.56 10.04 9.86
CA TYR A 33 0.71 9.77 9.17
C TYR A 33 1.85 9.86 10.18
N ASP A 34 2.69 8.83 10.17
CA ASP A 34 3.92 8.79 10.95
C ASP A 34 5.09 9.41 10.19
N ASN A 35 6.16 9.79 10.91
CA ASN A 35 7.36 10.40 10.36
C ASN A 35 8.09 9.45 9.37
N ASP A 36 7.93 8.14 9.53
CA ASP A 36 8.49 7.12 8.65
C ASP A 36 7.58 6.79 7.46
N CYS A 37 6.89 7.80 6.90
CA CYS A 37 6.11 7.66 5.67
C CYS A 37 5.05 6.56 5.73
N SER A 38 4.50 6.30 6.90
CA SER A 38 3.51 5.26 7.11
C SER A 38 2.15 5.89 7.35
N GLN A 39 1.14 5.40 6.64
CA GLN A 39 -0.26 5.70 6.95
C GLN A 39 -0.71 4.70 8.01
N CYS A 40 -1.10 5.20 9.17
CA CYS A 40 -1.55 4.40 10.29
C CYS A 40 -3.04 4.63 10.53
N GLU A 41 -3.74 3.56 10.90
CA GLU A 41 -5.15 3.60 11.29
C GLU A 41 -5.31 2.94 12.66
N CYS A 42 -6.06 3.59 13.54
CA CYS A 42 -6.46 2.99 14.81
C CYS A 42 -7.66 2.06 14.58
N LEU A 43 -7.50 0.76 14.80
CA LEU A 43 -8.56 -0.23 14.62
C LEU A 43 -8.74 -1.06 15.89
N LEU A 44 -9.88 -0.87 16.55
CA LEU A 44 -10.29 -1.62 17.75
C LEU A 44 -9.23 -1.58 18.86
N GLY A 45 -8.56 -0.44 19.04
CA GLY A 45 -7.50 -0.25 20.04
C GLY A 45 -6.10 -0.70 19.60
N ASN A 46 -5.94 -1.16 18.35
CA ASN A 46 -4.64 -1.52 17.77
C ASN A 46 -4.25 -0.52 16.66
N ILE A 47 -2.96 -0.23 16.54
CA ILE A 47 -2.44 0.56 15.43
C ILE A 47 -2.03 -0.36 14.30
N VAL A 48 -2.60 -0.12 13.12
CA VAL A 48 -2.21 -0.80 11.89
C VAL A 48 -1.59 0.22 10.97
N CYS A 49 -0.27 0.12 10.75
CA CYS A 49 0.47 0.99 9.86
C CYS A 49 0.78 0.28 8.55
N THR A 50 0.62 1.00 7.45
CA THR A 50 1.04 0.57 6.12
C THR A 50 2.05 1.59 5.61
N HIS A 51 3.25 1.12 5.27
CA HIS A 51 4.26 1.97 4.66
C HIS A 51 3.76 2.46 3.29
N LEU A 52 3.77 3.77 3.07
CA LEU A 52 3.39 4.34 1.78
C LEU A 52 4.55 4.14 0.82
N VAL A 53 4.24 3.62 -0.36
CA VAL A 53 5.18 3.63 -1.48
C VAL A 53 4.84 4.86 -2.29
N CYS A 54 5.62 5.93 -2.13
CA CYS A 54 5.43 7.16 -2.89
C CYS A 54 5.85 6.92 -4.34
N ILE A 55 4.94 7.19 -5.26
CA ILE A 55 5.27 7.27 -6.69
C ILE A 55 5.79 8.68 -6.93
N ASN A 56 7.01 8.81 -7.47
CA ASN A 56 7.54 10.12 -7.82
C ASN A 56 6.62 10.77 -8.88
N PRO A 57 6.02 11.93 -8.58
CA PRO A 57 5.16 12.62 -9.51
C PRO A 57 5.96 13.06 -10.74
N ARG A 58 5.28 13.16 -11.89
CA ARG A 58 5.84 13.69 -13.13
C ARG A 58 5.32 15.09 -13.38
N CYS A 59 5.78 16.02 -12.55
CA CYS A 59 5.53 17.44 -12.68
C CYS A 59 6.75 18.24 -12.20
N VAL A 60 6.85 19.48 -12.64
CA VAL A 60 7.93 20.41 -12.26
C VAL A 60 7.63 21.07 -10.91
N ASP A 61 6.34 21.27 -10.61
CA ASP A 61 5.82 22.00 -9.46
C ASP A 61 5.42 21.09 -8.30
N TYR A 62 6.13 19.97 -8.11
CA TYR A 62 5.80 19.02 -7.07
C TYR A 62 6.05 19.59 -5.66
N GLU A 63 5.14 19.29 -4.73
CA GLU A 63 5.25 19.67 -3.32
C GLU A 63 5.20 18.43 -2.41
N SER A 64 5.90 18.46 -1.27
CA SER A 64 5.85 17.36 -0.30
C SER A 64 4.60 17.50 0.57
N LYS A 65 3.74 16.48 0.57
CA LYS A 65 2.53 16.41 1.39
C LYS A 65 2.35 15.02 1.98
N ASN A 66 2.33 14.92 3.31
CA ASN A 66 2.20 13.65 4.04
C ASN A 66 3.24 12.61 3.57
N CYS A 67 4.52 13.00 3.58
CA CYS A 67 5.68 12.28 3.06
C CYS A 67 5.78 12.16 1.52
N CYS A 68 4.68 11.99 0.79
CA CYS A 68 4.77 11.83 -0.67
C CYS A 68 4.79 13.17 -1.41
N TRP A 69 5.48 13.19 -2.55
CA TRP A 69 5.43 14.31 -3.48
C TRP A 69 4.10 14.32 -4.23
N HIS A 70 3.53 15.50 -4.44
CA HIS A 70 2.23 15.71 -5.09
C HIS A 70 2.31 16.85 -6.11
N CYS A 71 1.58 16.75 -7.22
CA CYS A 71 1.45 17.83 -8.21
C CYS A 71 0.16 18.63 -7.95
N PRO A 72 0.24 19.87 -7.46
CA PRO A 72 -0.96 20.67 -7.18
C PRO A 72 -1.75 20.98 -8.46
N ASN A 73 -1.06 21.10 -9.61
CA ASN A 73 -1.67 21.38 -10.91
C ASN A 73 -1.79 20.13 -11.81
N GLY A 74 -1.65 18.93 -11.24
CA GLY A 74 -1.56 17.70 -12.03
C GLY A 74 -0.23 17.56 -12.76
N ASN A 75 -0.09 16.48 -13.56
CA ASN A 75 1.16 16.21 -14.29
C ASN A 75 1.43 17.31 -15.33
N ASN A 76 2.68 17.76 -15.40
CA ASN A 76 3.11 18.82 -16.32
C ASN A 76 4.58 18.66 -16.67
N CYS A 77 5.01 19.38 -17.71
CA CYS A 77 6.41 19.45 -18.11
C CYS A 77 6.82 20.89 -18.41
N PRO A 78 8.10 21.23 -18.25
CA PRO A 78 8.62 22.54 -18.58
C PRO A 78 8.70 22.69 -20.10
N LEU A 79 8.42 23.90 -20.58
CA LEU A 79 8.71 24.29 -21.95
C LEU A 79 10.23 24.44 -22.15
N PRO A 80 10.79 24.02 -23.29
CA PRO A 80 12.19 24.28 -23.61
C PRO A 80 12.51 25.78 -23.51
N GLU A 81 13.58 26.12 -22.80
CA GLU A 81 14.08 27.51 -22.66
C GLU A 81 13.09 28.47 -21.95
N SER A 82 12.12 27.96 -21.18
CA SER A 82 11.14 28.76 -20.44
C SER A 82 10.83 28.18 -19.07
N ASP A 83 10.46 29.04 -18.12
CA ASP A 83 9.98 28.64 -16.79
C ASP A 83 8.48 28.27 -16.80
N GLU A 84 7.81 28.39 -17.95
CA GLU A 84 6.42 28.00 -18.12
C GLU A 84 6.26 26.49 -18.23
N THR A 85 5.16 25.98 -17.68
CA THR A 85 4.79 24.55 -17.76
C THR A 85 3.52 24.36 -18.57
N ILE A 86 3.39 23.21 -19.23
CA ILE A 86 2.15 22.79 -19.90
C ILE A 86 1.63 21.47 -19.33
N PRO A 87 0.30 21.26 -19.30
CA PRO A 87 -0.28 20.04 -18.74
C PRO A 87 0.05 18.80 -19.59
N SER A 88 0.27 17.66 -18.92
CA SER A 88 0.54 16.33 -19.50
C SER A 88 -0.76 15.64 -19.94
N ASP A 89 -1.49 16.28 -20.86
CA ASP A 89 -2.75 15.78 -21.44
C ASP A 89 -2.58 15.16 -22.84
N GLY A 90 -1.37 15.20 -23.40
CA GLY A 90 -1.08 14.70 -24.74
C GLY A 90 -1.60 15.61 -25.87
N GLU A 91 -2.07 16.81 -25.56
CA GLU A 91 -2.49 17.79 -26.57
C GLU A 91 -1.40 18.83 -26.86
N PHE A 92 -1.45 19.40 -28.07
CA PHE A 92 -0.56 20.50 -28.45
C PHE A 92 -1.09 21.83 -27.94
N HIS A 93 -0.44 22.38 -26.93
CA HIS A 93 -0.71 23.70 -26.37
C HIS A 93 0.04 24.77 -27.16
N LYS A 94 -0.64 25.86 -27.51
CA LYS A 94 -0.02 26.98 -28.21
C LYS A 94 0.81 27.79 -27.22
N THR A 95 2.13 27.82 -27.40
CA THR A 95 3.05 28.53 -26.51
C THR A 95 3.35 29.94 -26.99
N ASN A 96 3.46 30.13 -28.31
CA ASN A 96 3.59 31.46 -28.92
C ASN A 96 2.85 31.52 -30.27
N SER A 97 3.00 32.62 -31.02
CA SER A 97 2.32 32.80 -32.31
C SER A 97 2.67 31.72 -33.33
N THR A 98 3.84 31.09 -33.19
CA THR A 98 4.42 30.18 -34.15
C THR A 98 4.71 28.79 -33.63
N THR A 99 4.57 28.53 -32.34
CA THR A 99 5.03 27.28 -31.72
C THR A 99 3.88 26.64 -30.96
N LYS A 100 3.74 25.33 -31.14
CA LYS A 100 2.89 24.50 -30.29
C LYS A 100 3.74 23.44 -29.64
N CYS A 101 3.52 23.18 -28.36
CA CYS A 101 4.26 22.18 -27.62
C CYS A 101 3.28 21.18 -27.00
N MET A 102 3.69 19.92 -26.95
CA MET A 102 2.91 18.84 -26.35
C MET A 102 3.70 18.26 -25.20
N CYS A 103 3.02 18.10 -24.07
CA CYS A 103 3.55 17.37 -22.95
C CYS A 103 3.10 15.91 -23.06
N PRO A 104 4.03 14.95 -23.16
CA PRO A 104 3.65 13.56 -23.30
C PRO A 104 2.87 13.06 -22.08
N THR A 105 1.94 12.11 -22.26
CA THR A 105 1.14 11.58 -21.16
C THR A 105 1.96 10.62 -20.29
N VAL A 106 1.59 10.46 -19.01
CA VAL A 106 2.29 9.55 -18.08
C VAL A 106 2.29 8.09 -18.58
N ASP A 107 1.22 7.68 -19.26
CA ASP A 107 1.03 6.35 -19.86
C ASP A 107 1.92 6.11 -21.09
N ASP A 108 2.63 7.12 -21.58
CA ASP A 108 3.57 6.92 -22.68
C ASP A 108 4.95 6.43 -22.20
N TYR A 109 5.21 6.50 -20.88
CA TYR A 109 6.56 6.29 -20.33
C TYR A 109 6.61 5.45 -19.04
N SER A 110 5.60 4.63 -18.74
CA SER A 110 5.49 3.95 -17.43
C SER A 110 6.62 2.97 -17.05
N ASN A 111 7.62 2.69 -17.90
CA ASN A 111 8.56 1.58 -17.66
C ASN A 111 10.06 1.88 -17.94
N SER A 112 10.52 3.13 -17.83
CA SER A 112 11.97 3.39 -17.72
C SER A 112 12.39 3.33 -16.26
N ASN A 113 13.16 2.30 -15.87
CA ASN A 113 13.86 2.21 -14.57
C ASN A 113 15.00 3.25 -14.41
N THR A 114 15.09 4.20 -15.32
CA THR A 114 15.91 5.40 -15.13
C THR A 114 15.13 6.33 -14.21
N ASP A 115 15.84 7.07 -13.35
CA ASP A 115 15.25 8.11 -12.51
C ASP A 115 14.21 8.92 -13.32
N PRO A 116 13.09 9.34 -12.69
CA PRO A 116 12.08 10.16 -13.32
C PRO A 116 12.68 11.54 -13.62
N GLU A 117 13.49 11.61 -14.66
CA GLU A 117 13.99 12.84 -15.21
C GLU A 117 12.76 13.60 -15.71
N ILE A 118 12.59 14.82 -15.20
CA ILE A 118 11.50 15.70 -15.55
C ILE A 118 11.53 15.84 -17.07
N GLN A 119 10.51 15.32 -17.76
CA GLN A 119 10.47 15.33 -19.21
C GLN A 119 10.20 16.74 -19.70
N GLU A 120 10.91 17.20 -20.72
CA GLU A 120 10.65 18.48 -21.39
C GLU A 120 9.53 18.33 -22.44
N ALA A 121 8.79 19.42 -22.69
CA ALA A 121 7.77 19.45 -23.73
C ALA A 121 8.34 19.32 -25.15
N VAL A 122 7.64 18.61 -26.03
CA VAL A 122 8.02 18.47 -27.44
C VAL A 122 7.36 19.58 -28.26
N CYS A 123 8.18 20.48 -28.83
CA CYS A 123 7.70 21.67 -29.54
C CYS A 123 7.81 21.56 -31.08
N GLN A 124 6.79 22.07 -31.78
CA GLN A 124 6.72 22.18 -33.23
C GLN A 124 6.56 23.65 -33.67
N ASN A 125 7.40 24.10 -34.59
CA ASN A 125 7.29 25.40 -35.25
C ASN A 125 6.31 25.35 -36.43
N MET A 126 5.25 26.14 -36.37
CA MET A 126 4.23 26.32 -37.42
C MET A 126 4.64 27.35 -38.49
N VAL A 127 5.87 27.90 -38.44
CA VAL A 127 6.37 28.82 -39.48
C VAL A 127 6.86 28.03 -40.69
N GLY A 128 5.97 27.69 -41.62
CA GLY A 128 6.43 27.32 -42.96
C GLY A 128 5.54 26.39 -43.76
N ARG A 129 4.83 27.01 -44.72
CA ARG A 129 4.28 26.45 -45.97
C ARG A 129 3.23 25.34 -45.84
N SER A 130 2.05 25.68 -46.35
CA SER A 130 1.01 24.79 -46.89
C SER A 130 1.53 23.89 -48.03
N LYS A 131 2.58 23.08 -47.79
CA LYS A 131 2.75 21.84 -48.51
C LYS A 131 1.72 20.87 -47.93
N LYS A 132 1.00 20.16 -48.78
CA LYS A 132 0.11 19.08 -48.34
C LYS A 132 0.90 18.16 -47.41
N VAL A 133 0.43 18.03 -46.17
CA VAL A 133 0.99 17.21 -45.07
C VAL A 133 1.02 15.69 -45.41
N GLU A 134 0.57 15.32 -46.61
CA GLU A 134 0.51 13.93 -47.09
C GLU A 134 1.89 13.35 -47.47
N ASP A 135 2.92 14.19 -47.69
CA ASP A 135 4.26 13.74 -48.12
C ASP A 135 5.34 13.82 -47.02
N GLU A 136 4.97 14.06 -45.77
CA GLU A 136 5.94 14.11 -44.69
C GLU A 136 6.45 12.70 -44.37
N THR A 137 7.76 12.50 -44.44
CA THR A 137 8.41 11.23 -44.11
C THR A 137 9.31 11.41 -42.90
N CYS A 138 9.53 10.35 -42.13
CA CYS A 138 10.49 10.33 -41.03
C CYS A 138 11.72 9.51 -41.44
N ASN A 139 12.93 9.96 -41.09
CA ASN A 139 14.14 9.17 -41.26
C ASN A 139 14.58 8.60 -39.90
N TYR A 140 14.55 7.28 -39.75
CA TYR A 140 15.07 6.59 -38.58
C TYR A 140 16.18 5.62 -38.99
N ASN A 141 17.39 5.83 -38.46
CA ASN A 141 18.55 4.96 -38.70
C ASN A 141 18.80 4.65 -40.20
N GLY A 142 18.60 5.65 -41.06
CA GLY A 142 18.77 5.53 -42.51
C GLY A 142 17.57 4.96 -43.29
N THR A 143 16.53 4.50 -42.59
CA THR A 143 15.27 4.03 -43.21
C THR A 143 14.24 5.15 -43.22
N VAL A 144 13.55 5.33 -44.35
CA VAL A 144 12.51 6.37 -44.52
C VAL A 144 11.13 5.74 -44.32
N TYR A 145 10.37 6.28 -43.37
CA TYR A 145 9.01 5.86 -43.02
C TYR A 145 8.01 6.91 -43.47
N LYS A 146 6.86 6.48 -43.98
CA LYS A 146 5.77 7.38 -44.38
C LYS A 146 5.06 7.96 -43.15
N ASN A 147 4.43 9.13 -43.29
CA ASN A 147 3.58 9.68 -42.24
C ASN A 147 2.55 8.63 -41.79
N LYS A 148 2.38 8.50 -40.47
CA LYS A 148 1.54 7.52 -39.76
C LYS A 148 1.99 6.07 -39.86
N GLU A 149 3.09 5.76 -40.55
CA GLU A 149 3.64 4.41 -40.61
C GLU A 149 4.10 3.96 -39.21
N VAL A 150 3.66 2.78 -38.82
CA VAL A 150 4.02 2.14 -37.56
C VAL A 150 5.09 1.09 -37.84
N PHE A 151 6.18 1.14 -37.09
CA PHE A 151 7.30 0.21 -37.21
C PHE A 151 7.82 -0.20 -35.84
N ARG A 152 8.63 -1.26 -35.79
CA ARG A 152 9.29 -1.71 -34.57
C ARG A 152 10.78 -1.50 -34.67
N THR A 153 11.36 -0.88 -33.65
CA THR A 153 12.81 -0.72 -33.55
C THR A 153 13.47 -1.91 -32.85
N ASN A 154 12.73 -2.55 -31.95
CA ASN A 154 13.07 -3.83 -31.31
C ASN A 154 11.77 -4.53 -30.86
N THR A 155 11.89 -5.65 -30.13
CA THR A 155 10.74 -6.41 -29.62
C THR A 155 9.87 -5.61 -28.64
N CYS A 156 10.41 -4.56 -28.02
CA CYS A 156 9.78 -3.78 -26.96
C CYS A 156 9.27 -2.40 -27.34
N HIS A 157 9.55 -1.91 -28.54
CA HIS A 157 9.22 -0.53 -28.91
C HIS A 157 8.44 -0.51 -30.22
N ASN A 158 7.22 0.02 -30.16
CA ASN A 158 6.42 0.36 -31.33
C ASN A 158 6.62 1.86 -31.57
N CYS A 159 7.13 2.22 -32.74
CA CYS A 159 7.34 3.60 -33.14
C CYS A 159 6.36 3.97 -34.25
N GLN A 160 5.94 5.22 -34.27
CA GLN A 160 5.12 5.78 -35.33
C GLN A 160 5.77 7.06 -35.85
N CYS A 161 5.82 7.18 -37.17
CA CYS A 161 6.17 8.44 -37.82
C CYS A 161 4.96 9.38 -37.77
N ILE A 162 5.09 10.56 -37.16
CA ILE A 162 4.03 11.58 -37.09
C ILE A 162 4.66 12.91 -37.49
N ALA A 163 4.31 13.40 -38.68
CA ALA A 163 4.74 14.70 -39.18
C ALA A 163 6.26 14.95 -39.09
N ASN A 164 7.06 14.01 -39.64
CA ASN A 164 8.54 14.03 -39.62
C ASN A 164 9.19 13.85 -38.23
N VAL A 165 8.38 13.55 -37.19
CA VAL A 165 8.86 13.17 -35.85
C VAL A 165 8.59 11.70 -35.60
N ILE A 166 9.51 11.01 -34.93
CA ILE A 166 9.33 9.61 -34.56
C ILE A 166 8.92 9.55 -33.10
N VAL A 167 7.72 9.04 -32.85
CA VAL A 167 7.19 8.84 -31.51
C VAL A 167 7.25 7.35 -31.22
N CYS A 168 8.07 6.96 -30.25
CA CYS A 168 8.21 5.57 -29.84
C CYS A 168 7.49 5.33 -28.52
N LYS A 169 6.60 4.34 -28.49
CA LYS A 169 5.95 3.84 -27.28
C LYS A 169 6.55 2.48 -26.91
N ARG A 170 6.99 2.35 -25.67
CA ARG A 170 7.39 1.06 -25.10
C ARG A 170 6.15 0.20 -24.90
N ILE A 171 6.24 -1.09 -25.23
CA ILE A 171 5.19 -2.05 -24.92
C ILE A 171 5.11 -2.18 -23.40
N GLU A 172 3.96 -1.84 -22.83
CA GLU A 172 3.70 -2.02 -21.41
C GLU A 172 3.32 -3.47 -21.13
N CYS A 173 4.11 -4.11 -20.29
CA CYS A 173 3.88 -5.49 -19.88
C CYS A 173 3.24 -5.50 -18.49
N VAL A 174 2.23 -6.34 -18.30
CA VAL A 174 1.67 -6.59 -16.97
C VAL A 174 2.70 -7.33 -16.14
N ASN A 175 2.86 -6.96 -14.87
CA ASN A 175 3.73 -7.67 -13.94
C ASN A 175 3.33 -9.16 -13.87
N PRO A 176 4.29 -10.09 -13.91
CA PRO A 176 3.99 -11.51 -13.90
C PRO A 176 3.37 -11.90 -12.55
N LEU A 177 2.33 -12.73 -12.60
CA LEU A 177 1.66 -13.27 -11.40
C LEU A 177 2.25 -14.63 -11.00
N CYS A 178 3.55 -14.79 -11.20
CA CYS A 178 4.32 -16.00 -10.95
C CYS A 178 5.75 -15.64 -10.51
N VAL A 179 6.42 -16.55 -9.80
CA VAL A 179 7.81 -16.39 -9.32
C VAL A 179 8.85 -17.03 -10.24
N ASP A 180 8.40 -17.74 -11.28
CA ASP A 180 9.22 -18.45 -12.27
C ASP A 180 9.05 -17.89 -13.68
N TYR A 181 8.73 -16.60 -13.77
CA TYR A 181 8.57 -15.92 -15.05
C TYR A 181 9.83 -16.02 -15.91
N THR A 182 9.63 -15.98 -17.22
CA THR A 182 10.70 -15.81 -18.20
C THR A 182 10.40 -14.59 -19.05
N VAL A 183 11.43 -13.93 -19.58
CA VAL A 183 11.23 -12.84 -20.54
C VAL A 183 11.15 -13.45 -21.93
N LYS A 184 10.03 -13.26 -22.62
CA LYS A 184 9.83 -13.66 -24.00
C LYS A 184 9.39 -12.46 -24.84
N ASP A 185 10.13 -12.23 -25.91
CA ASP A 185 10.05 -11.01 -26.73
C ASP A 185 10.32 -9.74 -25.92
N CYS A 186 9.26 -9.11 -25.42
CA CYS A 186 9.34 -7.94 -24.55
C CYS A 186 8.80 -8.19 -23.14
N CYS A 187 7.87 -9.13 -22.99
CA CYS A 187 7.08 -9.26 -21.79
C CYS A 187 7.42 -10.53 -21.01
N TRP A 188 7.02 -10.51 -19.74
CA TRP A 188 7.12 -11.65 -18.85
C TRP A 188 6.07 -12.70 -19.25
N GLU A 189 6.49 -13.96 -19.34
CA GLU A 189 5.62 -15.13 -19.53
C GLU A 189 5.76 -16.03 -18.29
N CYS A 190 4.64 -16.57 -17.82
CA CYS A 190 4.62 -17.53 -16.72
C CYS A 190 4.51 -18.95 -17.29
N PRO A 191 5.63 -19.69 -17.46
CA PRO A 191 5.61 -20.98 -18.16
C PRO A 191 4.73 -22.02 -17.46
N ASN A 192 4.60 -21.93 -16.13
CA ASN A 192 3.77 -22.82 -15.32
C ASN A 192 2.48 -22.14 -14.82
N GLY A 193 2.06 -21.04 -15.46
CA GLY A 193 0.91 -20.25 -15.00
C GLY A 193 1.18 -19.52 -13.67
N LYS A 194 0.13 -19.12 -12.97
CA LYS A 194 0.25 -18.39 -11.70
C LYS A 194 0.85 -19.29 -10.61
N ASN A 195 1.81 -18.78 -9.85
CA ASN A 195 2.46 -19.51 -8.77
C ASN A 195 3.14 -18.58 -7.76
N CYS A 196 3.58 -19.15 -6.63
CA CYS A 196 4.29 -18.45 -5.56
C CYS A 196 5.45 -19.30 -5.04
N ARG A 197 6.30 -18.70 -4.23
CA ARG A 197 7.46 -19.36 -3.62
C ARG A 197 7.17 -19.72 -2.16
N ALA A 198 7.42 -20.97 -1.79
CA ALA A 198 7.41 -21.40 -0.40
C ALA A 198 8.71 -21.01 0.33
N PRO A 199 8.74 -20.99 1.67
CA PRO A 199 9.93 -20.66 2.45
C PRO A 199 11.16 -21.53 2.15
N ASN A 200 10.96 -22.77 1.68
CA ASN A 200 12.05 -23.66 1.27
C ASN A 200 12.49 -23.45 -0.20
N GLY A 201 11.99 -22.41 -0.87
CA GLY A 201 12.28 -22.08 -2.26
C GLY A 201 11.44 -22.83 -3.29
N LYS A 202 10.61 -23.81 -2.90
CA LYS A 202 9.77 -24.59 -3.82
C LYS A 202 8.69 -23.70 -4.45
N VAL A 203 8.50 -23.81 -5.76
CA VAL A 203 7.42 -23.13 -6.50
C VAL A 203 6.13 -23.93 -6.34
N ILE A 204 5.05 -23.24 -5.98
CA ILE A 204 3.73 -23.83 -5.72
C ILE A 204 2.71 -23.23 -6.70
N PRO A 205 1.98 -24.05 -7.47
CA PRO A 205 0.96 -23.55 -8.39
C PRO A 205 -0.17 -22.87 -7.62
N ASN A 206 -0.76 -21.83 -8.22
CA ASN A 206 -1.94 -21.17 -7.69
C ASN A 206 -3.21 -21.90 -8.12
N ASP A 207 -3.44 -23.07 -7.53
CA ASP A 207 -4.59 -23.95 -7.78
C ASP A 207 -5.57 -24.04 -6.60
N GLY A 208 -5.40 -23.20 -5.57
CA GLY A 208 -6.22 -23.17 -4.35
C GLY A 208 -6.08 -24.42 -3.47
N LYS A 209 -4.95 -25.13 -3.56
CA LYS A 209 -4.68 -26.34 -2.78
C LYS A 209 -3.42 -26.21 -1.94
N PHE A 210 -3.41 -26.93 -0.81
CA PHE A 210 -2.22 -27.11 -0.01
C PHE A 210 -1.29 -28.16 -0.64
N HIS A 211 -0.04 -27.77 -0.90
CA HIS A 211 1.03 -28.62 -1.41
C HIS A 211 2.04 -28.92 -0.30
N SER A 212 2.43 -30.19 -0.15
CA SER A 212 3.47 -30.58 0.81
C SER A 212 4.83 -30.03 0.35
N ILE A 213 5.48 -29.25 1.21
CA ILE A 213 6.82 -28.72 0.94
C ILE A 213 7.91 -29.55 1.65
N ASN A 214 7.57 -30.21 2.75
CA ASN A 214 8.39 -31.17 3.47
C ASN A 214 7.46 -32.16 4.24
N SER A 215 8.00 -32.95 5.18
CA SER A 215 7.24 -33.94 5.97
C SER A 215 6.25 -33.33 6.98
N THR A 216 6.49 -32.10 7.41
CA THR A 216 5.76 -31.43 8.51
C THR A 216 5.04 -30.15 8.08
N THR A 217 5.19 -29.69 6.85
CA THR A 217 4.66 -28.40 6.38
C THR A 217 3.96 -28.55 5.04
N VAL A 218 2.77 -27.98 4.98
CA VAL A 218 1.99 -27.82 3.75
C VAL A 218 1.77 -26.33 3.50
N CYS A 219 1.84 -25.90 2.25
CA CYS A 219 1.66 -24.50 1.89
C CYS A 219 0.70 -24.36 0.72
N GLU A 220 -0.06 -23.29 0.71
CA GLU A 220 -1.00 -22.94 -0.34
C GLU A 220 -0.59 -21.60 -0.95
N CYS A 221 -0.82 -21.46 -2.25
CA CYS A 221 -0.70 -20.19 -2.92
C CYS A 221 -2.00 -19.41 -2.80
N PRO A 222 -2.02 -18.23 -2.16
CA PRO A 222 -3.27 -17.48 -1.99
C PRO A 222 -3.81 -17.02 -3.36
N GLU A 223 -5.14 -17.02 -3.50
CA GLU A 223 -5.78 -16.43 -4.67
C GLU A 223 -5.42 -14.94 -4.76
N ILE A 224 -4.81 -14.55 -5.88
CA ILE A 224 -4.49 -13.15 -6.14
C ILE A 224 -5.78 -12.47 -6.61
N LYS A 225 -6.49 -11.83 -5.68
CA LYS A 225 -7.61 -10.95 -5.99
C LYS A 225 -7.05 -9.62 -6.47
N ILE A 226 -7.11 -9.38 -7.78
CA ILE A 226 -6.76 -8.08 -8.37
C ILE A 226 -7.95 -7.16 -8.16
N GLU A 227 -8.05 -6.57 -6.97
CA GLU A 227 -8.94 -5.42 -6.77
C GLU A 227 -8.22 -4.21 -7.35
N LEU A 228 -8.58 -3.83 -8.58
CA LEU A 228 -8.28 -2.49 -9.11
C LEU A 228 -9.09 -1.50 -8.25
N PRO A 229 -8.44 -0.64 -7.44
CA PRO A 229 -7.71 0.49 -8.02
C PRO A 229 -6.39 0.85 -7.30
N ALA A 230 -5.53 1.56 -8.01
CA ALA A 230 -4.25 2.12 -7.56
C ALA A 230 -3.09 1.12 -7.38
N LEU A 231 -2.31 1.04 -8.46
CA LEU A 231 -0.89 0.72 -8.55
C LEU A 231 -0.13 0.78 -7.21
N SER A 232 0.66 -0.28 -6.95
CA SER A 232 1.63 -0.44 -5.84
C SER A 232 1.16 -1.13 -4.57
N LYS A 233 0.30 -2.14 -4.65
CA LYS A 233 0.39 -3.25 -3.69
C LYS A 233 1.43 -4.24 -4.20
N VAL A 234 2.58 -4.28 -3.52
CA VAL A 234 3.59 -5.33 -3.67
C VAL A 234 2.85 -6.66 -3.62
N TYR A 235 2.77 -7.34 -4.76
CA TYR A 235 2.19 -8.67 -4.82
C TYR A 235 3.15 -9.60 -4.09
N LEU A 236 2.89 -9.83 -2.80
CA LEU A 236 3.60 -10.84 -2.03
C LEU A 236 3.26 -12.19 -2.65
N MET A 237 4.18 -12.68 -3.48
CA MET A 237 4.14 -13.99 -4.13
C MET A 237 4.70 -15.07 -3.19
N ASP A 238 4.42 -14.94 -1.90
CA ASP A 238 4.85 -15.87 -0.86
C ASP A 238 3.72 -16.83 -0.52
N ALA A 239 4.05 -18.12 -0.41
CA ALA A 239 3.07 -19.13 -0.06
C ALA A 239 2.69 -19.03 1.43
N VAL A 240 1.41 -19.28 1.73
CA VAL A 240 0.92 -19.35 3.11
C VAL A 240 1.08 -20.79 3.61
N CYS A 241 1.89 -20.98 4.65
CA CYS A 241 2.27 -22.29 5.15
C CYS A 241 1.66 -22.60 6.51
N LYS A 242 1.32 -23.88 6.75
CA LYS A 242 0.91 -24.41 8.05
C LYS A 242 1.56 -25.75 8.33
N SER A 243 1.70 -26.09 9.61
CA SER A 243 2.15 -27.41 10.04
C SER A 243 1.11 -28.46 9.65
N LYS A 244 1.56 -29.56 9.05
CA LYS A 244 0.74 -30.75 8.82
C LYS A 244 0.35 -31.30 10.18
N GLU A 245 -0.96 -31.40 10.45
CA GLU A 245 -1.42 -32.12 11.63
C GLU A 245 -0.94 -33.56 11.51
N ILE A 246 0.03 -33.92 12.34
CA ILE A 246 0.41 -35.31 12.52
C ILE A 246 -0.78 -35.90 13.26
N THR A 247 -1.73 -36.48 12.54
CA THR A 247 -2.75 -37.35 13.12
C THR A 247 -1.97 -38.48 13.76
N SER A 248 -1.63 -38.30 15.03
CA SER A 248 -0.98 -39.31 15.82
C SER A 248 -2.03 -40.41 15.97
N THR A 249 -1.95 -41.39 15.08
CA THR A 249 -2.44 -42.74 15.35
C THR A 249 -1.57 -43.27 16.49
N VAL A 250 -1.73 -42.69 17.68
CA VAL A 250 -1.47 -43.40 18.91
C VAL A 250 -2.45 -44.57 18.81
N PRO A 251 -1.98 -45.81 18.63
CA PRO A 251 -2.88 -46.94 18.75
C PRO A 251 -3.60 -46.79 20.09
N PRO A 252 -4.93 -47.00 20.15
CA PRO A 252 -5.64 -46.93 21.41
C PRO A 252 -4.83 -47.71 22.45
N PRO A 253 -4.57 -47.15 23.63
CA PRO A 253 -3.78 -47.82 24.64
C PRO A 253 -4.36 -49.23 24.81
N PRO A 254 -3.51 -50.29 24.80
CA PRO A 254 -4.00 -51.65 24.92
C PRO A 254 -4.92 -51.72 26.14
N THR A 255 -6.18 -52.12 25.90
CA THR A 255 -7.19 -52.27 26.92
C THR A 255 -6.66 -53.28 27.93
N THR A 256 -6.04 -52.78 28.99
CA THR A 256 -5.61 -53.62 30.10
C THR A 256 -6.88 -53.88 30.88
N GLU A 257 -7.42 -55.09 30.75
CA GLU A 257 -8.48 -55.57 31.63
C GLU A 257 -8.00 -55.39 33.08
N LEU A 258 -8.55 -54.39 33.76
CA LEU A 258 -8.42 -54.26 35.19
C LEU A 258 -9.21 -55.42 35.80
N ASN A 259 -8.49 -56.46 36.20
CA ASN A 259 -9.01 -57.44 37.13
C ASN A 259 -9.35 -56.72 38.45
N GLU A 260 -10.64 -56.60 38.67
CA GLU A 260 -11.29 -56.05 39.85
C GLU A 260 -11.13 -57.05 41.01
N ASN A 261 -9.92 -57.20 41.57
CA ASN A 261 -9.72 -58.02 42.78
C ASN A 261 -8.41 -57.80 43.57
N ASP A 262 -7.88 -56.57 43.63
CA ASP A 262 -6.86 -56.24 44.61
C ASP A 262 -7.20 -54.95 45.37
N SER A 263 -7.83 -55.12 46.53
CA SER A 263 -7.90 -54.11 47.59
C SER A 263 -6.52 -53.92 48.20
N ALA A 264 -5.71 -53.08 47.56
CA ALA A 264 -4.47 -52.57 48.13
C ALA A 264 -4.63 -51.10 48.57
N LYS A 265 -4.36 -50.90 49.87
CA LYS A 265 -4.33 -49.65 50.64
C LYS A 265 -3.64 -48.50 49.88
N VAL A 266 -4.38 -47.44 49.57
CA VAL A 266 -3.85 -46.19 49.02
C VAL A 266 -3.06 -45.44 50.11
N PRO A 267 -1.75 -45.15 49.91
CA PRO A 267 -1.04 -44.19 50.74
C PRO A 267 -1.43 -42.76 50.34
N THR A 268 -1.88 -41.99 51.32
CA THR A 268 -2.26 -40.58 51.16
C THR A 268 -1.01 -39.72 51.05
N THR A 269 -0.45 -39.59 49.85
CA THR A 269 0.65 -38.65 49.60
C THR A 269 0.07 -37.25 49.37
N LYS A 270 0.24 -36.36 50.34
CA LYS A 270 -0.11 -34.94 50.26
C LYS A 270 0.73 -34.28 49.17
N VAL A 271 0.08 -33.85 48.08
CA VAL A 271 0.69 -32.98 47.08
C VAL A 271 0.67 -31.55 47.63
N PRO A 272 1.81 -30.84 47.73
CA PRO A 272 1.82 -29.45 48.15
C PRO A 272 1.20 -28.56 47.06
N PHE A 273 0.14 -27.86 47.46
CA PHE A 273 -0.49 -26.80 46.69
C PHE A 273 0.48 -25.60 46.64
N TYR A 274 1.22 -25.44 45.54
CA TYR A 274 1.96 -24.20 45.30
C TYR A 274 0.97 -23.11 44.92
N ARG A 275 0.67 -22.25 45.89
CA ARG A 275 -0.11 -21.03 45.72
C ARG A 275 0.85 -19.99 45.12
N THR A 276 0.81 -19.81 43.81
CA THR A 276 1.52 -18.71 43.13
C THR A 276 0.88 -17.40 43.58
N THR A 277 1.52 -16.70 44.50
CA THR A 277 1.19 -15.32 44.85
C THR A 277 1.71 -14.42 43.74
N CYS A 278 0.80 -13.80 42.98
CA CYS A 278 1.17 -12.68 42.12
C CYS A 278 1.71 -11.55 43.01
N GLU A 279 2.94 -11.12 42.75
CA GLU A 279 3.49 -9.90 43.34
C GLU A 279 2.63 -8.70 42.93
N PRO A 280 2.37 -7.74 43.84
CA PRO A 280 1.66 -6.52 43.49
C PRO A 280 2.49 -5.69 42.51
N CYS A 281 1.84 -5.21 41.44
CA CYS A 281 2.44 -4.28 40.49
C CYS A 281 3.06 -3.08 41.22
N PRO A 282 4.26 -2.61 40.83
CA PRO A 282 4.86 -1.42 41.42
C PRO A 282 3.98 -0.19 41.17
N ASP A 283 3.74 0.58 42.22
CA ASP A 283 3.03 1.85 42.16
C ASP A 283 3.66 2.79 41.11
N PRO A 284 2.85 3.57 40.37
CA PRO A 284 3.37 4.57 39.46
C PRO A 284 4.18 5.60 40.24
N MET A 285 5.44 5.77 39.83
CA MET A 285 6.37 6.77 40.35
C MET A 285 5.68 8.13 40.46
N LYS A 286 5.56 8.62 41.70
CA LYS A 286 5.28 10.04 41.98
C LYS A 286 6.49 10.87 41.52
N LEU A 287 6.40 11.46 40.33
CA LEU A 287 7.26 12.58 39.97
C LEU A 287 6.78 13.86 40.69
N PRO A 288 7.69 14.67 41.25
CA PRO A 288 7.32 15.88 41.96
C PRO A 288 6.88 16.97 40.98
N ALA A 289 5.58 17.29 41.00
CA ALA A 289 5.04 18.47 40.36
C ALA A 289 5.60 19.74 41.02
N LYS A 290 6.55 20.43 40.38
CA LYS A 290 6.81 21.86 40.63
C LYS A 290 7.12 22.60 39.33
N LYS A 291 6.24 23.57 39.04
CA LYS A 291 6.40 24.76 38.19
C LYS A 291 6.50 24.55 36.67
N LEU A 292 5.37 24.24 36.01
CA LEU A 292 5.11 24.77 34.66
C LEU A 292 3.62 24.75 34.25
N VAL A 293 2.71 25.15 35.14
CA VAL A 293 1.28 25.28 34.79
C VAL A 293 0.76 26.62 35.29
N PHE A 294 1.11 27.69 34.59
CA PHE A 294 0.37 28.97 34.74
C PHE A 294 0.31 29.82 33.46
N LYS A 295 0.68 29.27 32.28
CA LYS A 295 0.62 30.02 31.01
C LYS A 295 -0.24 29.41 29.89
N ILE A 296 -0.81 28.22 30.07
CA ILE A 296 -1.60 27.54 29.01
C ILE A 296 -3.09 27.41 29.37
N MET A 297 -3.47 27.63 30.64
CA MET A 297 -4.88 27.48 31.08
C MET A 297 -5.78 28.69 30.75
N SER A 298 -5.25 29.82 30.28
CA SER A 298 -6.08 30.98 29.93
C SER A 298 -6.62 30.97 28.50
N SER A 299 -6.09 30.11 27.61
CA SER A 299 -6.53 30.07 26.21
C SER A 299 -7.64 29.04 25.95
N TRP A 300 -7.79 28.03 26.82
CA TRP A 300 -8.78 26.95 26.65
C TRP A 300 -10.13 27.25 27.31
N ILE A 301 -10.16 28.09 28.36
CA ILE A 301 -11.41 28.45 29.05
C ILE A 301 -12.29 29.36 28.17
N PHE A 302 -11.72 30.10 27.22
CA PHE A 302 -12.50 30.97 26.33
C PHE A 302 -13.19 30.21 25.17
N GLN A 303 -12.67 29.05 24.75
CA GLN A 303 -13.31 28.24 23.70
C GLN A 303 -14.43 27.34 24.26
N LEU A 304 -14.32 26.87 25.51
CA LEU A 304 -15.38 26.09 26.15
C LEU A 304 -16.62 26.93 26.50
N ALA A 305 -16.48 28.23 26.75
CA ALA A 305 -17.61 29.12 27.02
C ALA A 305 -18.50 29.37 25.78
N GLN A 306 -17.93 29.40 24.57
CA GLN A 306 -18.72 29.60 23.33
C GLN A 306 -19.48 28.35 22.86
N SER A 307 -19.11 27.15 23.34
CA SER A 307 -19.83 25.91 23.00
C SER A 307 -21.01 25.60 23.92
N LEU A 308 -21.10 26.22 25.09
CA LEU A 308 -22.21 25.99 26.04
C LEU A 308 -23.45 26.84 25.77
N GLU A 309 -23.34 27.98 25.07
CA GLU A 309 -24.50 28.78 24.66
C GLU A 309 -25.31 28.18 23.49
N LYS A 310 -24.81 27.14 22.82
CA LYS A 310 -25.49 26.49 21.69
C LYS A 310 -26.29 25.23 22.05
N MET A 311 -26.43 24.91 23.33
CA MET A 311 -27.12 23.69 23.80
C MET A 311 -28.48 23.93 24.50
N GLU A 312 -29.00 25.16 24.53
CA GLU A 312 -30.32 25.43 25.14
C GLU A 312 -31.52 25.28 24.18
N ASP A 313 -31.33 25.08 22.87
CA ASP A 313 -32.43 24.98 21.89
C ASP A 313 -32.89 23.54 21.57
N CYS A 314 -32.59 22.55 22.40
CA CYS A 314 -32.99 21.15 22.18
C CYS A 314 -33.72 20.54 23.38
N ILE A 315 -34.66 21.27 23.99
CA ILE A 315 -35.70 20.68 24.83
C ILE A 315 -37.01 21.46 24.63
N PHE A 316 -37.86 21.01 23.71
CA PHE A 316 -39.33 21.03 23.79
C PHE A 316 -39.93 19.97 22.85
#